data_AF-A0A848IWW9-F1
#
_entry.id   AF-A0A848IWW9-F1
#
_cell.length_a   1.000
_cell.length_b   1.000
_cell.length_c   1.000
_cell.angle_alpha   90.00
_cell.angle_beta   90.00
_cell.angle_gamma   90.00
#
_symmetry.space_group_name_H-M   'P 1'
#
loop_
_entity.id
_entity.type
_entity.pdbx_description
1 polymer ?
#
loop_
_entity_poly.entity_id
_entity_poly.type
_entity_poly.pdbx_seq_one_letter_code
_entity_poly.pdbx_strand_id
1 'polypeptide(L)'
;NLVRRLQMQASQVWRFIADHRVPFDNNQAERDIRMPKLKQKISGCFRAVSGMEAFCTIRSYLASLRKQNRSLIDALALGFAGFVVSPLPAAE
;
A
#
# COMPACT_ATOMS: atom_id res chain seq x y z
N ASN A 1 -20.09 10.67 -10.50
CA ASN A 1 -19.87 11.04 -11.92
C ASN A 1 -18.40 10.75 -12.27
N LEU A 2 -18.13 9.78 -13.16
CA LEU A 2 -16.78 9.32 -13.53
C LEU A 2 -16.05 10.34 -14.40
N VAL A 3 -16.73 10.92 -15.39
CA VAL A 3 -16.17 11.91 -16.34
C VAL A 3 -15.54 13.08 -15.60
N ARG A 4 -16.25 13.64 -14.61
CA ARG A 4 -15.72 14.76 -13.80
C ARG A 4 -14.42 14.40 -13.07
N ARG A 5 -14.30 13.17 -12.54
CA ARG A 5 -13.08 12.71 -11.85
C ARG A 5 -11.92 12.56 -12.83
N LEU A 6 -12.17 12.00 -14.02
CA LEU A 6 -11.16 11.87 -15.07
C LEU A 6 -10.65 13.24 -15.55
N GLN A 7 -11.55 14.22 -15.69
CA GLN A 7 -11.17 15.60 -16.03
C GLN A 7 -10.33 16.24 -14.93
N MET A 8 -10.77 16.17 -13.67
CA MET A 8 -10.06 16.77 -12.54
C MET A 8 -8.71 16.12 -12.24
N GLN A 9 -8.52 14.84 -12.60
CA GLN A 9 -7.32 14.06 -12.32
C GLN A 9 -6.59 13.66 -13.60
N ALA A 10 -6.81 14.38 -14.70
CA ALA A 10 -6.29 14.02 -16.02
C ALA A 10 -4.77 13.80 -16.02
N SER A 11 -4.01 14.66 -15.31
CA SER A 11 -2.56 14.52 -15.18
C SER A 11 -2.14 13.19 -14.53
N GLN A 12 -2.90 12.70 -13.56
CA GLN A 12 -2.61 11.43 -12.89
C GLN A 12 -3.08 10.24 -13.72
N VAL A 13 -4.23 10.36 -14.39
CA VAL A 13 -4.76 9.32 -15.28
C VAL A 13 -3.78 9.06 -16.44
N TRP A 14 -3.21 10.11 -17.02
CA TRP A 14 -2.29 10.02 -18.15
C TRP A 14 -0.82 9.91 -17.76
N ARG A 15 -0.50 9.82 -16.46
CA ARG A 15 0.89 9.86 -15.96
C ARG A 15 1.79 8.77 -16.56
N PHE A 16 1.25 7.60 -16.83
CA PHE A 16 1.98 6.47 -17.42
C PHE A 16 2.53 6.77 -18.83
N ILE A 17 1.98 7.76 -19.54
CA ILE A 17 2.47 8.19 -20.87
C ILE A 17 3.79 8.97 -20.71
N ALA A 18 3.91 9.77 -19.64
CA ALA A 18 5.07 10.64 -19.42
C ALA A 18 6.13 10.03 -18.48
N ASP A 19 5.71 9.19 -17.53
CA ASP A 19 6.59 8.50 -16.57
C ASP A 19 6.41 6.98 -16.68
N HIS A 20 7.35 6.33 -17.37
CA HIS A 20 7.35 4.89 -17.59
C HIS A 20 7.53 4.05 -16.32
N ARG A 21 7.86 4.67 -15.17
CA ARG A 21 7.89 3.99 -13.87
C ARG A 21 6.47 3.75 -13.33
N VAL A 22 5.48 4.45 -13.88
CA VAL A 22 4.06 4.31 -13.50
C VAL A 22 3.40 3.32 -14.47
N PRO A 23 2.86 2.20 -13.98
CA PRO A 23 2.15 1.25 -14.84
C PRO A 23 0.86 1.87 -15.39
N PHE A 24 0.44 1.44 -16.57
CA PHE A 24 -0.83 1.87 -17.18
C PHE A 24 -2.07 1.33 -16.45
N ASP A 25 -1.90 0.26 -15.66
CA ASP A 25 -2.95 -0.39 -14.90
C ASP A 25 -2.90 -0.04 -13.40
N ASN A 26 -3.98 -0.35 -12.69
CA ASN A 26 -4.07 -0.16 -11.24
C ASN A 26 -3.85 -1.47 -10.44
N ASN A 27 -3.37 -2.54 -11.08
CA ASN A 27 -3.43 -3.91 -10.54
C ASN A 27 -2.73 -3.99 -9.18
N GLN A 28 -1.62 -3.27 -9.02
CA GLN A 28 -0.88 -3.25 -7.77
C GLN A 28 -1.69 -2.61 -6.63
N ALA A 29 -2.37 -1.48 -6.90
CA ALA A 29 -3.22 -0.83 -5.91
C ALA A 29 -4.40 -1.72 -5.51
N GLU A 30 -5.04 -2.39 -6.49
CA GLU A 30 -6.12 -3.34 -6.22
C GLU A 30 -5.67 -4.53 -5.38
N ARG A 31 -4.51 -5.11 -5.69
CA ARG A 31 -3.92 -6.20 -4.90
C ARG A 31 -3.63 -5.77 -3.47
N ASP A 32 -3.14 -4.54 -3.28
CA ASP A 32 -2.82 -4.01 -1.95
C ASP A 32 -4.09 -3.86 -1.07
N ILE A 33 -5.23 -3.45 -1.64
CA ILE A 33 -6.51 -3.27 -0.91
C ILE A 33 -7.36 -4.55 -0.81
N ARG A 34 -7.10 -5.56 -1.66
CA ARG A 34 -7.91 -6.79 -1.73
C ARG A 34 -7.95 -7.54 -0.42
N MET A 35 -6.82 -7.67 0.26
CA MET A 35 -6.72 -8.43 1.51
C MET A 35 -7.50 -7.79 2.68
N PRO A 36 -7.40 -6.47 2.94
CA PRO A 36 -8.30 -5.79 3.88
C PRO A 36 -9.78 -6.00 3.53
N LYS A 37 -10.14 -5.87 2.25
CA LYS A 37 -11.54 -6.02 1.81
C LYS A 37 -12.06 -7.45 1.99
N LEU A 38 -11.22 -8.44 1.69
CA LEU A 38 -11.53 -9.85 1.91
C LEU A 38 -11.76 -10.13 3.39
N LYS A 39 -10.87 -9.66 4.27
CA LYS A 39 -11.02 -9.82 5.73
C LYS A 39 -12.30 -9.16 6.26
N GLN A 40 -12.72 -8.05 5.67
CA GLN A 40 -13.99 -7.40 6.00
C GLN A 40 -15.22 -8.22 5.54
N LYS A 41 -15.14 -8.91 4.39
CA LYS A 41 -16.25 -9.62 3.76
C LYS A 41 -16.60 -10.95 4.43
N ILE A 42 -15.62 -11.64 5.02
CA ILE A 42 -15.81 -12.98 5.58
C ILE A 42 -16.38 -12.96 7.01
N SER A 43 -17.04 -14.04 7.43
CA SER A 43 -17.47 -14.24 8.81
C SER A 43 -16.25 -14.23 9.75
N GLY A 44 -16.35 -13.57 10.91
CA GLY A 44 -15.21 -13.34 11.81
C GLY A 44 -14.24 -12.26 11.33
N CYS A 45 -14.75 -11.23 10.65
CA CYS A 45 -14.05 -10.04 10.20
C CYS A 45 -13.34 -9.26 11.34
N PHE A 46 -12.94 -8.00 11.10
CA PHE A 46 -12.35 -7.17 12.14
C PHE A 46 -13.34 -6.97 13.30
N ARG A 47 -12.98 -7.43 14.50
CA ARG A 47 -13.81 -7.32 15.71
C ARG A 47 -13.73 -5.95 16.40
N ALA A 48 -12.70 -5.18 16.07
CA ALA A 48 -12.45 -3.85 16.59
C ALA A 48 -11.71 -3.00 15.54
N VAL A 49 -11.91 -1.68 15.60
CA VAL A 49 -11.23 -0.70 14.74
C VAL A 49 -9.72 -0.77 14.93
N SER A 50 -9.25 -0.90 16.17
CA SER A 50 -7.81 -1.03 16.49
C SER A 50 -7.16 -2.23 15.79
N GLY A 51 -7.86 -3.36 15.67
CA GLY A 51 -7.37 -4.53 14.94
C GLY A 51 -7.29 -4.31 13.43
N MET A 52 -8.22 -3.52 12.86
CA MET A 52 -8.17 -3.10 11.47
C MET A 52 -7.00 -2.13 11.23
N GLU A 53 -6.79 -1.16 12.12
CA GLU A 53 -5.69 -0.19 12.03
C GLU A 53 -4.33 -0.87 12.11
N ALA A 54 -4.14 -1.79 13.07
CA ALA A 54 -2.92 -2.58 13.17
C ALA A 54 -2.66 -3.41 11.90
N PHE A 55 -3.70 -4.07 11.37
CA PHE A 55 -3.61 -4.82 10.12
C PHE A 55 -3.19 -3.93 8.94
N CYS A 56 -3.85 -2.78 8.78
CA CYS A 56 -3.53 -1.82 7.72
C CYS A 56 -2.12 -1.26 7.85
N THR A 57 -1.67 -0.95 9.07
CA THR A 57 -0.33 -0.42 9.36
C THR A 57 0.76 -1.41 8.99
N ILE A 58 0.66 -2.67 9.44
CA ILE A 58 1.65 -3.71 9.13
C ILE A 58 1.69 -3.96 7.62
N ARG A 59 0.52 -4.06 6.98
CA ARG A 59 0.42 -4.32 5.54
C ARG A 59 0.97 -3.17 4.69
N SER A 60 0.63 -1.92 5.02
CA SER A 60 1.10 -0.76 4.28
C SER A 60 2.62 -0.59 4.44
N TYR A 61 3.14 -0.80 5.66
CA TYR A 61 4.57 -0.83 5.95
C TYR A 61 5.32 -1.82 5.05
N LEU A 62 4.92 -3.10 5.08
CA LEU A 62 5.56 -4.14 4.27
C LEU A 62 5.39 -3.92 2.76
N ALA A 63 4.23 -3.41 2.33
CA ALA A 63 4.00 -3.08 0.92
C ALA A 63 4.94 -1.97 0.43
N SER A 64 5.20 -0.95 1.26
CA SER A 64 6.15 0.13 0.95
C SER A 64 7.58 -0.38 0.87
N LEU A 65 8.03 -1.17 1.85
CA LEU A 65 9.38 -1.75 1.84
C LEU A 65 9.60 -2.66 0.63
N ARG A 66 8.59 -3.44 0.24
CA ARG A 66 8.63 -4.30 -0.96
C ARG A 66 8.79 -3.47 -2.24
N LYS A 67 8.09 -2.34 -2.35
CA LYS A 67 8.22 -1.41 -3.50
C LYS A 67 9.61 -0.77 -3.57
N GLN A 68 10.34 -0.70 -2.46
CA GLN A 68 11.71 -0.21 -2.36
C GLN A 68 12.77 -1.32 -2.49
N ASN A 69 12.37 -2.54 -2.87
CA ASN A 69 13.26 -3.71 -2.97
C ASN A 69 14.00 -4.05 -1.65
N ARG A 70 13.40 -3.75 -0.49
CA ARG A 70 13.97 -4.10 0.82
C ARG A 70 13.52 -5.51 1.26
N SER A 71 14.41 -6.21 1.97
CA SER A 71 14.12 -7.51 2.59
C SER A 71 13.05 -7.39 3.67
N LEU A 72 11.91 -8.04 3.46
CA LEU A 72 10.79 -7.99 4.41
C LEU A 72 11.07 -8.78 5.68
N ILE A 73 11.79 -9.90 5.57
CA ILE A 73 12.11 -10.74 6.72
C ILE A 73 13.07 -10.00 7.67
N ASP A 74 14.07 -9.31 7.12
CA ASP A 74 15.03 -8.53 7.92
C ASP A 74 14.34 -7.33 8.56
N ALA A 75 13.46 -6.65 7.83
CA ALA A 75 12.69 -5.53 8.38
C ALA A 75 11.77 -5.95 9.52
N LEU A 76 11.18 -7.15 9.44
CA LEU A 76 10.39 -7.72 10.53
C LEU A 76 11.29 -8.10 11.72
N ALA A 77 12.41 -8.78 11.48
CA ALA A 77 13.36 -9.17 12.52
C ALA A 77 13.89 -7.95 13.29
N LEU A 78 14.31 -6.91 12.57
CA LEU A 78 14.74 -5.64 13.16
C LEU A 78 13.62 -4.96 13.94
N GLY A 79 12.40 -4.95 13.39
CA GLY A 79 11.22 -4.40 14.07
C GLY A 79 10.94 -5.09 15.41
N PHE A 80 11.04 -6.42 15.46
CA PHE A 80 10.92 -7.18 16.72
C PHE A 80 12.08 -6.95 17.69
N ALA A 81 13.28 -6.63 17.19
CA ALA A 81 14.42 -6.23 18.00
C ALA A 81 14.36 -4.77 18.50
N GLY A 82 13.27 -4.03 18.20
CA GLY A 82 13.08 -2.64 18.59
C GLY A 82 13.62 -1.61 17.60
N PHE A 83 14.16 -2.05 16.45
CA PHE A 83 14.72 -1.20 15.40
C PHE A 83 13.79 -1.19 14.18
N VAL A 84 12.85 -0.24 14.12
CA VAL A 84 11.93 -0.15 12.99
C VAL A 84 12.60 0.54 11.80
N VAL A 85 12.73 -0.17 10.67
CA VAL A 85 13.25 0.38 9.42
C VAL A 85 12.28 1.44 8.90
N SER A 86 12.73 2.66 8.63
CA SER A 86 11.84 3.68 8.07
C SER A 86 11.33 3.27 6.68
N PRO A 87 10.00 3.31 6.43
CA PRO A 87 9.44 3.11 5.11
C PRO A 87 9.50 4.39 4.26
N LEU A 88 9.88 5.53 4.84
CA LEU A 88 10.08 6.76 4.09
C LEU A 88 11.45 6.71 3.41
N PRO A 89 11.57 7.19 2.15
CA PRO A 89 12.87 7.37 1.53
C PRO A 89 13.72 8.30 2.40
N ALA A 90 15.04 8.05 2.44
CA ALA A 90 15.96 9.02 3.04
C ALA A 90 15.79 10.35 2.28
N ALA A 91 15.83 11.47 3.00
CA ALA A 91 15.82 12.78 2.36
C ALA A 91 17.04 12.86 1.43
N GLU A 92 16.79 13.19 0.15
CA GLU A 92 17.82 13.61 -0.80
C GLU A 92 18.36 15.00 -0.42
#